data_AF-A0A0L6WT31-F1
#
_entry.id   AF-A0A0L6WT31-F1
#
_cell.length_a   1.000
_cell.length_b   1.000
_cell.length_c   1.000
_cell.angle_alpha   90.00
_cell.angle_beta   90.00
_cell.angle_gamma   90.00
#
_symmetry.space_group_name_H-M   'P 1'
#
loop_
_entity.id
_entity.type
_entity.pdbx_description
1 polymer ?
#
loop_
_entity_poly.entity_id
_entity_poly.type
_entity_poly.pdbx_seq_one_letter_code
_entity_poly.pdbx_strand_id
1 'polypeptide(L)'
;MALDEALHLGLTWNPDICLRMESANSQVNTSVGLAKNVPFTFAEGFTIYLQVHIFIKPAYTVLLSRPFDTLTESNIQNLQDGSAIITIRDPNTGHRTALPTFQRGKVSKAGVGRDSDPKF
;
A
#
# COMPACT_ATOMS: atom_id res chain seq x y z
N MET A 1 6.49 -1.91 -4.56
CA MET A 1 5.69 -1.06 -5.47
C MET A 1 6.04 -1.43 -6.91
N ALA A 2 5.09 -1.33 -7.82
CA ALA A 2 5.32 -1.50 -9.25
C ALA A 2 6.14 -0.34 -9.84
N LEU A 3 6.97 -0.61 -10.84
CA LEU A 3 7.88 0.39 -11.43
C LEU A 3 7.12 1.51 -12.13
N ASP A 4 6.04 1.18 -12.85
CA ASP A 4 5.18 2.14 -13.51
C ASP A 4 4.56 3.14 -12.51
N GLU A 5 4.08 2.66 -11.37
CA GLU A 5 3.57 3.52 -10.30
C GLU A 5 4.68 4.40 -9.70
N ALA A 6 5.86 3.84 -9.44
CA ALA A 6 6.98 4.60 -8.90
C ALA A 6 7.44 5.72 -9.85
N LEU A 7 7.44 5.44 -11.17
CA LEU A 7 7.73 6.43 -12.21
C LEU A 7 6.63 7.49 -12.31
N HIS A 8 5.37 7.08 -12.24
CA HIS A 8 4.22 8.00 -12.27
C HIS A 8 4.27 8.99 -11.10
N LEU A 9 4.64 8.52 -9.91
CA LEU A 9 4.82 9.34 -8.71
C LEU A 9 6.15 10.11 -8.67
N GLY A 10 7.02 9.94 -9.67
CA GLY A 10 8.33 10.61 -9.73
C GLY A 10 9.30 10.19 -8.62
N LEU A 11 9.16 8.97 -8.09
CA LEU A 11 10.00 8.49 -7.00
C LEU A 11 11.43 8.21 -7.50
N THR A 12 12.40 8.55 -6.66
CA THR A 12 13.80 8.12 -6.83
C THR A 12 14.09 6.94 -5.91
N TRP A 13 14.92 6.01 -6.37
CA TRP A 13 15.32 4.85 -5.58
C TRP A 13 16.83 4.60 -5.66
N ASN A 14 17.36 3.96 -4.62
CA ASN A 14 18.74 3.50 -4.61
C ASN A 14 18.82 2.10 -5.26
N PRO A 15 19.51 1.93 -6.41
CA PRO A 15 19.64 0.65 -7.09
C PRO A 15 20.58 -0.34 -6.39
N ASP A 16 21.45 0.13 -5.49
CA ASP A 16 22.39 -0.73 -4.75
C ASP A 16 21.70 -1.55 -3.65
N ILE A 17 20.49 -1.16 -3.27
CA ILE A 17 19.71 -1.83 -2.22
C ILE A 17 18.59 -2.64 -2.87
N CYS A 18 18.91 -3.88 -3.21
CA CYS A 18 17.99 -4.82 -3.85
C CYS A 18 17.47 -5.88 -2.86
N LEU A 19 16.21 -6.27 -3.04
CA LEU A 19 15.55 -7.38 -2.36
C LEU A 19 15.23 -8.48 -3.36
N ARG A 20 15.67 -9.70 -3.09
CA ARG A 20 15.16 -10.90 -3.77
C ARG A 20 13.92 -11.37 -3.01
N MET A 21 12.80 -11.43 -3.72
CA MET A 21 11.52 -11.92 -3.22
C MET A 21 11.19 -13.23 -3.92
N GLU A 22 11.08 -14.30 -3.15
CA GLU A 22 10.48 -15.54 -3.63
C GLU A 22 8.97 -15.41 -3.52
N SER A 23 8.28 -15.63 -4.64
CA SER A 23 6.82 -15.56 -4.71
C SER A 23 6.21 -16.95 -4.56
N ALA A 24 4.89 -17.00 -4.33
CA ALA A 24 4.18 -18.25 -4.06
C ALA A 24 4.20 -19.25 -5.24
N ASN A 25 4.57 -18.82 -6.45
CA ASN A 25 4.74 -19.68 -7.61
C ASN A 25 6.20 -20.15 -7.80
N SER A 26 7.04 -20.00 -6.76
CA SER A 26 8.48 -20.32 -6.77
C SER A 26 9.34 -19.48 -7.72
N GLN A 27 8.78 -18.40 -8.30
CA GLN A 27 9.59 -17.44 -9.04
C GLN A 27 10.26 -16.47 -8.07
N VAL A 28 11.55 -16.24 -8.30
CA VAL A 28 12.34 -15.25 -7.57
C VAL A 28 12.37 -13.95 -8.37
N ASN A 29 11.65 -12.95 -7.88
CA ASN A 29 11.66 -11.61 -8.43
C ASN A 29 12.64 -10.75 -7.64
N THR A 30 13.49 -10.00 -8.33
CA THR A 30 14.44 -9.08 -7.70
C THR A 30 13.93 -7.66 -7.87
N SER A 31 13.93 -6.87 -6.80
CA SER A 31 13.61 -5.45 -6.88
C SER A 31 14.69 -4.69 -7.65
N VAL A 32 14.33 -3.60 -8.32
CA VAL A 32 15.30 -2.71 -9.00
C VAL A 32 15.96 -1.70 -8.06
N GLY A 33 15.48 -1.59 -6.83
CA GLY A 33 16.03 -0.70 -5.82
C GLY A 33 15.05 -0.39 -4.69
N LEU A 34 15.51 0.45 -3.76
CA LEU A 34 14.76 0.90 -2.59
C LEU A 34 14.49 2.40 -2.65
N ALA A 35 13.22 2.80 -2.67
CA ALA A 35 12.80 4.17 -2.41
C ALA A 35 12.66 4.37 -0.88
N LYS A 36 13.24 5.46 -0.38
CA LYS A 36 13.28 5.74 1.06
C LYS A 36 12.24 6.77 1.45
N ASN A 37 11.64 6.60 2.63
CA ASN A 37 10.73 7.55 3.26
C ASN A 37 9.60 7.99 2.31
N VAL A 38 8.96 7.04 1.64
CA VAL A 38 7.81 7.33 0.78
C VAL A 38 6.58 7.55 1.67
N PRO A 39 5.86 8.69 1.57
CA PRO A 39 4.68 8.95 2.39
C PRO A 39 3.48 8.13 1.88
N PHE A 40 2.83 7.41 2.79
CA PHE A 40 1.57 6.70 2.54
C PHE A 40 0.48 7.26 3.44
N THR A 41 -0.52 7.89 2.82
CA THR A 41 -1.72 8.38 3.54
C THR A 41 -2.81 7.32 3.48
N PHE A 42 -3.20 6.77 4.62
CA PHE A 42 -4.21 5.71 4.71
C PHE A 42 -5.60 6.23 5.10
N ALA A 43 -5.63 7.30 5.89
CA ALA A 43 -6.83 8.02 6.31
C ALA A 43 -6.47 9.50 6.46
N GLU A 44 -7.47 10.37 6.57
CA GLU A 44 -7.24 11.78 6.85
C GLU A 44 -6.37 11.95 8.12
N GLY A 45 -5.28 12.71 7.99
CA GLY A 45 -4.32 12.91 9.08
C GLY A 45 -3.43 11.71 9.41
N PHE A 46 -3.49 10.61 8.65
CA PHE A 46 -2.75 9.37 8.96
C PHE A 46 -1.75 9.02 7.86
N THR A 47 -0.55 9.62 7.95
CA THR A 47 0.55 9.42 7.00
C THR A 47 1.70 8.65 7.63
N ILE A 48 2.12 7.55 7.00
CA ILE A 48 3.26 6.74 7.43
C ILE A 48 4.33 6.76 6.36
N TYR A 49 5.59 6.98 6.76
CA TYR A 49 6.74 6.94 5.86
C TYR A 49 7.29 5.52 5.77
N LEU A 50 7.30 4.95 4.57
CA LEU A 50 7.71 3.57 4.33
C LEU A 50 8.97 3.49 3.46
N GLN A 51 9.77 2.45 3.70
CA GLN A 51 10.82 2.02 2.76
C GLN A 51 10.18 1.08 1.74
N VAL A 52 10.32 1.38 0.45
CA VAL A 52 9.57 0.69 -0.61
C VAL A 52 10.52 0.11 -1.65
N HIS A 53 10.54 -1.22 -1.77
CA HIS A 53 11.22 -1.90 -2.88
C HIS A 53 10.39 -1.81 -4.17
N ILE A 54 11.05 -1.53 -5.29
CA ILE A 54 10.41 -1.34 -6.61
C ILE A 54 10.61 -2.58 -7.48
N PHE A 55 9.57 -3.03 -8.19
CA PHE A 55 9.60 -4.22 -9.05
C PHE A 55 9.06 -3.91 -10.45
N ILE A 56 9.67 -4.49 -11.50
CA ILE A 56 9.39 -4.12 -12.90
C ILE A 56 7.97 -4.50 -13.35
N LYS A 57 7.45 -5.67 -12.92
CA LYS A 57 6.10 -6.16 -13.29
C LYS A 57 5.46 -7.04 -12.21
N PRO A 58 5.26 -6.54 -10.98
CA PRO A 58 4.53 -7.29 -9.96
C PRO A 58 3.04 -7.42 -10.31
N ALA A 59 2.34 -8.40 -9.73
CA ALA A 59 0.90 -8.59 -9.88
C ALA A 59 0.04 -7.63 -9.00
N TYR A 60 0.67 -6.59 -8.44
CA TYR A 60 0.10 -5.65 -7.47
C TYR A 60 0.74 -4.27 -7.65
N THR A 61 0.01 -3.19 -7.35
CA THR A 61 0.57 -1.83 -7.34
C THR A 61 1.52 -1.62 -6.16
N VAL A 62 1.06 -1.96 -4.95
CA VAL A 62 1.85 -1.93 -3.72
C VAL A 62 1.54 -3.19 -2.91
N LEU A 63 2.57 -3.76 -2.29
CA LEU A 63 2.44 -4.84 -1.32
C LEU A 63 2.93 -4.33 0.03
N LEU A 64 2.01 -4.28 1.00
CA LEU A 64 2.34 -4.02 2.40
C LEU A 64 2.65 -5.36 3.06
N SER A 65 3.82 -5.45 3.67
CA SER A 65 4.34 -6.68 4.26
C SER A 65 4.56 -6.50 5.77
N ARG A 66 5.10 -7.53 6.43
CA ARG A 66 5.31 -7.56 7.88
C ARG A 66 6.05 -6.34 8.48
N PRO A 67 7.00 -5.67 7.79
CA PRO A 67 7.55 -4.40 8.27
C PRO A 67 6.49 -3.31 8.48
N PHE A 68 5.49 -3.21 7.60
CA PHE A 68 4.35 -2.31 7.78
C PHE A 68 3.51 -2.75 8.98
N ASP A 69 3.20 -4.04 9.11
CA ASP A 69 2.43 -4.56 10.25
C ASP A 69 3.12 -4.29 11.58
N THR A 70 4.44 -4.47 11.62
CA THR A 70 5.25 -4.26 12.82
C THR A 70 5.32 -2.78 13.17
N LEU A 71 5.56 -1.92 12.18
CA LEU A 71 5.65 -0.47 12.37
C LEU A 71 4.34 0.14 12.89
N THR A 72 3.21 -0.42 12.44
CA THR A 72 1.88 0.14 12.73
C THR A 72 1.11 -0.65 13.77
N GLU A 73 1.72 -1.66 14.40
CA GLU A 73 1.02 -2.62 15.26
C GLU A 73 -0.29 -3.11 14.65
N SER A 74 -0.25 -3.44 13.35
CA SER A 74 -1.48 -3.69 12.58
C SER A 74 -2.24 -4.89 13.15
N ASN A 75 -3.57 -4.77 13.20
CA ASN A 75 -4.47 -5.84 13.58
C ASN A 75 -5.47 -6.07 12.44
N ILE A 76 -5.48 -7.29 11.91
CA ILE A 76 -6.37 -7.69 10.83
C ILE A 76 -7.49 -8.54 11.42
N GLN A 77 -8.72 -8.07 11.27
CA GLN A 77 -9.93 -8.81 11.66
C GLN A 77 -10.66 -9.26 10.40
N ASN A 78 -10.68 -10.57 10.17
CA ASN A 78 -11.44 -11.17 9.08
C ASN A 78 -12.87 -11.44 9.55
N LEU A 79 -13.86 -10.98 8.79
CA LEU A 79 -15.28 -11.11 9.09
C LEU A 79 -15.91 -12.26 8.28
N GLN A 80 -17.04 -12.78 8.76
CA GLN A 80 -17.72 -13.93 8.14
C GLN A 80 -18.25 -13.62 6.73
N ASP A 81 -18.51 -12.35 6.43
CA ASP A 81 -18.95 -11.89 5.10
C ASP A 81 -17.81 -11.84 4.07
N GLY A 82 -16.60 -12.23 4.45
CA GLY A 82 -15.40 -12.23 3.60
C GLY A 82 -14.71 -10.87 3.51
N SER A 83 -15.21 -9.84 4.20
CA SER A 83 -14.49 -8.59 4.37
C SER A 83 -13.44 -8.70 5.48
N ALA A 84 -12.50 -7.76 5.49
CA ALA A 84 -11.57 -7.60 6.60
C ALA A 84 -11.42 -6.13 6.99
N ILE A 85 -11.13 -5.89 8.26
CA ILE A 85 -10.81 -4.56 8.77
C ILE A 85 -9.37 -4.61 9.27
N ILE A 86 -8.55 -3.67 8.79
CA ILE A 86 -7.18 -3.50 9.25
C ILE A 86 -7.14 -2.30 10.19
N THR A 87 -6.88 -2.51 11.46
CA THR A 87 -6.61 -1.43 12.40
C THR A 87 -5.11 -1.16 12.42
N ILE A 88 -4.70 0.10 12.25
CA ILE A 88 -3.31 0.52 12.30
C ILE A 88 -3.11 1.63 13.32
N ARG A 89 -1.94 1.64 13.96
CA ARG A 89 -1.47 2.65 14.91
C ARG A 89 -0.41 3.52 14.24
N ASP A 90 -0.52 4.83 14.40
CA ASP A 90 0.50 5.77 13.94
C ASP A 90 1.64 5.72 14.96
N PRO A 91 2.85 5.31 14.56
CA PRO A 91 3.98 5.23 15.49
C PRO A 91 4.37 6.59 16.08
N ASN A 92 4.04 7.71 15.42
CA ASN A 92 4.42 9.05 15.85
C ASN A 92 3.44 9.63 16.87
N THR A 93 2.14 9.50 16.62
CA THR A 93 1.10 10.10 17.48
C THR A 93 0.46 9.10 18.44
N GLY A 94 0.57 7.80 18.15
CA GLY A 94 -0.09 6.74 18.89
C GLY A 94 -1.58 6.57 18.59
N HIS A 95 -2.17 7.43 17.75
CA HIS A 95 -3.57 7.29 17.32
C HIS A 95 -3.77 6.02 16.50
N ARG A 96 -4.98 5.47 16.56
CA ARG A 96 -5.37 4.29 15.80
C ARG A 96 -6.48 4.63 14.83
N THR A 97 -6.41 4.05 13.63
CA THR A 97 -7.46 4.16 12.62
C THR A 97 -7.79 2.78 12.06
N ALA A 98 -9.05 2.60 11.63
CA ALA A 98 -9.53 1.36 11.05
C ALA A 98 -9.75 1.55 9.54
N LEU A 99 -9.12 0.68 8.76
CA LEU A 99 -9.18 0.67 7.30
C LEU A 99 -10.06 -0.51 6.85
N PRO A 100 -11.24 -0.26 6.26
CA PRO A 100 -12.02 -1.34 5.66
C PRO A 100 -11.30 -1.84 4.41
N THR A 101 -11.27 -3.16 4.24
CA THR A 101 -10.77 -3.79 3.01
C THR A 101 -11.93 -4.26 2.15
N PHE A 102 -11.68 -4.35 0.85
CA PHE A 102 -12.64 -4.83 -0.13
C PHE A 102 -12.07 -6.03 -0.86
N GLN A 103 -12.97 -6.93 -1.28
CA GLN A 103 -12.59 -8.03 -2.14
C GLN A 103 -11.97 -7.49 -3.43
N ARG A 104 -10.86 -8.09 -3.88
CA ARG A 104 -10.21 -7.73 -5.14
C ARG A 104 -11.22 -7.71 -6.29
N GLY A 105 -11.29 -6.59 -7.00
CA GLY A 105 -12.23 -6.37 -8.11
C GLY A 105 -13.57 -5.73 -7.74
N LYS A 106 -13.86 -5.54 -6.44
CA LYS A 106 -15.00 -4.75 -5.97
C LYS A 106 -14.52 -3.37 -5.54
N VAL A 107 -15.03 -2.31 -6.18
CA VAL A 107 -14.71 -0.92 -5.82
C VAL A 107 -15.62 -0.44 -4.69
N SER A 108 -15.09 0.35 -3.75
CA SER A 108 -15.89 0.97 -2.69
C SER A 108 -16.86 2.00 -3.30
N LYS A 109 -18.15 1.96 -2.93
CA LYS A 109 -19.14 2.98 -3.33
C LYS A 109 -18.87 4.38 -2.70
N ALA A 110 -17.85 4.53 -1.86
CA ALA A 110 -17.58 5.76 -1.12
C ALA A 110 -16.80 6.85 -1.89
N GLY A 111 -16.55 6.66 -3.20
CA GLY A 111 -15.76 7.60 -4.02
C GLY A 111 -16.46 8.18 -5.25
N VAL A 112 -17.76 7.90 -5.48
CA VAL A 112 -18.52 8.54 -6.56
C VAL A 112 -19.29 9.71 -5.95
N GLY A 113 -18.64 10.88 -5.96
CA GLY A 113 -19.16 12.10 -5.36
C GLY A 113 -18.47 13.33 -5.92
N ARG A 114 -18.62 13.54 -7.23
CA ARG A 114 -18.82 14.83 -7.91
C ARG A 114 -18.95 14.54 -9.41
N ASP A 115 -20.16 14.14 -9.79
CA ASP A 115 -20.64 14.46 -11.13
C ASP A 115 -20.59 15.98 -11.25
N SER A 116 -19.66 16.49 -12.04
CA SER A 116 -19.84 17.77 -12.70
C SER A 116 -20.58 17.50 -14.00
N ASP A 117 -21.92 17.48 -13.93
CA ASP A 117 -22.75 17.69 -15.10
C ASP A 117 -22.41 19.06 -15.71
N PRO A 118 -22.09 19.16 -17.01
CA PRO A 118 -22.02 20.45 -17.67
C PRO A 118 -23.43 21.02 -17.77
N LYS A 119 -23.66 22.16 -17.11
CA LYS A 119 -24.78 23.05 -17.44
C LYS A 119 -24.31 24.01 -18.52
N PHE A 120 -24.94 23.85 -19.68
CA PHE A 120 -24.91 24.66 -20.92
C PHE A 120 -23.68 24.51 -21.81
#